data_AF-A0A9E0A1F8-F1
#
_entry.id   AF-A0A9E0A1F8-F1
#
_cell.length_a   1.000
_cell.length_b   1.000
_cell.length_c   1.000
_cell.angle_alpha   90.00
_cell.angle_beta   90.00
_cell.angle_gamma   90.00
#
_symmetry.space_group_name_H-M   'P 1'
#
loop_
_entity.id
_entity.type
_entity.pdbx_description
1 polymer ?
#
loop_
_entity_poly.entity_id
_entity_poly.type
_entity_poly.pdbx_seq_one_letter_code
_entity_poly.pdbx_strand_id
1 'polypeptide(L)'
;MKTRTNRIIRRGTAVLALVAAIAAAPGFAAPERGDPERMLERMTRHLELSESQQSAIGELLQEAAAEGAEDRARMKEIREALREQGENFDATASESLTRELGEVTARSAYRRTETRAAVRDLLNEEQRAELDAAESERGKKGGKHGSPGERPRQ
;
A
#
# COMPACT_ATOMS: atom_id res chain seq x y z
N MET A 1 -67.91 -0.01 -37.38
CA MET A 1 -68.47 1.30 -36.98
C MET A 1 -67.49 2.02 -36.07
N LYS A 2 -67.21 3.28 -36.41
CA LYS A 2 -66.56 4.37 -35.62
C LYS A 2 -66.91 4.27 -34.12
N THR A 3 -66.03 4.47 -33.13
CA THR A 3 -65.28 5.67 -32.68
C THR A 3 -64.77 5.32 -31.25
N ARG A 4 -63.76 5.91 -30.59
CA ARG A 4 -63.41 7.33 -30.42
C ARG A 4 -62.11 7.39 -29.61
N THR A 5 -61.21 8.23 -30.07
CA THR A 5 -60.11 8.88 -29.34
C THR A 5 -60.57 9.45 -27.99
N ASN A 6 -59.76 9.33 -26.93
CA ASN A 6 -59.72 10.38 -25.92
C ASN A 6 -58.31 10.58 -25.34
N ARG A 7 -57.91 11.86 -25.35
CA ARG A 7 -56.67 12.43 -24.82
C ARG A 7 -56.66 12.32 -23.29
N ILE A 8 -55.48 12.41 -22.66
CA ILE A 8 -55.17 13.44 -21.67
C ILE A 8 -53.65 13.47 -21.43
N ILE A 9 -53.10 14.64 -21.72
CA ILE A 9 -51.74 15.08 -21.41
C ILE A 9 -51.63 15.26 -19.90
N ARG A 10 -50.63 14.65 -19.25
CA ARG A 10 -50.11 15.14 -17.98
C ARG A 10 -48.62 15.43 -18.11
N ARG A 11 -48.35 16.74 -18.17
CA ARG A 11 -47.04 17.36 -17.98
C ARG A 11 -46.54 16.99 -16.59
N GLY A 12 -45.38 16.34 -16.51
CA GLY A 12 -44.63 16.13 -15.27
C GLY A 12 -43.18 16.54 -15.53
N THR A 13 -42.83 17.72 -15.03
CA THR A 13 -41.48 18.30 -14.98
C THR A 13 -40.47 17.30 -14.41
N ALA A 14 -39.54 16.83 -15.24
CA ALA A 14 -38.42 16.02 -14.78
C ALA A 14 -37.33 16.92 -14.18
N VAL A 15 -36.93 16.58 -12.97
CA VAL A 15 -35.95 17.23 -12.09
C VAL A 15 -34.59 17.37 -12.78
N LEU A 16 -34.04 18.59 -12.79
CA LEU A 16 -32.69 18.88 -13.25
C LEU A 16 -31.69 18.30 -12.22
N ALA A 17 -31.01 17.21 -12.58
CA ALA A 17 -29.95 16.64 -11.76
C ALA A 17 -28.71 17.53 -11.83
N LEU A 18 -28.35 18.17 -10.70
CA LEU A 18 -27.10 18.90 -10.54
C LEU A 18 -25.98 17.88 -10.27
N VAL A 19 -25.26 17.48 -11.31
CA VAL A 19 -24.02 16.71 -11.17
C VAL A 19 -22.90 17.69 -10.82
N ALA A 20 -22.57 17.80 -9.53
CA ALA A 20 -21.36 18.47 -9.09
C ALA A 20 -20.17 17.51 -9.29
N ALA A 21 -19.50 17.62 -10.44
CA ALA A 21 -18.22 16.97 -10.65
C ALA A 21 -17.14 17.69 -9.81
N ILE A 22 -16.80 17.11 -8.65
CA ILE A 22 -15.59 17.50 -7.93
C ILE A 22 -14.42 16.97 -8.76
N ALA A 23 -13.78 17.85 -9.51
CA ALA A 23 -12.50 17.58 -10.14
C ALA A 23 -11.46 17.41 -9.02
N ALA A 24 -11.15 16.16 -8.69
CA ALA A 24 -9.96 15.84 -7.93
C ALA A 24 -8.75 16.23 -8.80
N ALA A 25 -8.15 17.38 -8.53
CA ALA A 25 -6.84 17.71 -9.08
C ALA A 25 -5.85 16.63 -8.60
N PRO A 26 -5.06 16.01 -9.49
CA PRO A 26 -3.99 15.13 -9.05
C PRO A 26 -2.96 16.00 -8.34
N GLY A 27 -3.06 16.05 -7.01
CA GLY A 27 -1.96 16.50 -6.18
C GLY A 27 -0.76 15.65 -6.55
N PHE A 28 0.41 16.29 -6.70
CA PHE A 28 1.69 15.59 -6.83
C PHE A 28 1.87 14.69 -5.61
N ALA A 29 1.37 13.46 -5.70
CA ALA A 29 1.60 12.43 -4.71
C ALA A 29 3.10 12.15 -4.77
N ALA A 30 3.80 12.46 -3.67
CA ALA A 30 5.12 11.89 -3.46
C ALA A 30 5.01 10.38 -3.70
N PRO A 31 5.94 9.76 -4.46
CA PRO A 31 5.84 8.35 -4.79
C PRO A 31 5.65 7.54 -3.50
N GLU A 32 4.62 6.70 -3.46
CA GLU A 32 4.33 5.86 -2.30
C GLU A 32 5.61 5.09 -1.92
N ARG A 33 5.94 5.08 -0.62
CA ARG A 33 6.95 4.15 -0.12
C ARG A 33 6.47 2.72 -0.42
N GLY A 34 7.08 2.06 -1.39
CA GLY A 34 6.70 0.71 -1.82
C GLY A 34 6.27 0.59 -3.28
N ASP A 35 6.53 1.60 -4.13
CA ASP A 35 6.32 1.52 -5.57
C ASP A 35 7.04 0.31 -6.21
N PRO A 36 6.29 -0.65 -6.81
CA PRO A 36 6.83 -1.84 -7.48
C PRO A 36 7.82 -1.51 -8.59
N GLU A 37 7.58 -0.46 -9.36
CA GLU A 37 8.43 -0.10 -10.51
C GLU A 37 9.81 0.34 -10.03
N ARG A 38 9.86 1.21 -9.01
CA ARG A 38 11.11 1.62 -8.36
C ARG A 38 11.83 0.47 -7.68
N MET A 39 11.09 -0.48 -7.13
CA MET A 39 11.68 -1.69 -6.53
C MET A 39 12.34 -2.55 -7.61
N LEU A 40 11.65 -2.80 -8.72
CA LEU A 40 12.16 -3.54 -9.87
C LEU A 40 13.38 -2.84 -10.46
N GLU A 41 13.31 -1.54 -10.74
CA GLU A 41 14.42 -0.75 -11.30
C GLU A 41 15.68 -0.86 -10.44
N ARG A 42 15.52 -0.80 -9.10
CA ARG A 42 16.64 -0.97 -8.17
C ARG A 42 17.20 -2.38 -8.21
N MET A 43 16.35 -3.40 -8.31
CA MET A 43 16.79 -4.80 -8.39
C MET A 43 17.48 -5.08 -9.72
N THR A 44 16.93 -4.63 -10.84
CA THR A 44 17.54 -4.75 -12.17
C THR A 44 18.94 -4.16 -12.20
N ARG A 45 19.11 -2.94 -11.67
CA ARG A 45 20.42 -2.29 -11.63
C ARG A 45 21.42 -2.99 -10.71
N HIS A 46 20.95 -3.63 -9.64
CA HIS A 46 21.84 -4.24 -8.67
C HIS A 46 22.21 -5.67 -9.04
N LEU A 47 21.25 -6.46 -9.52
CA LEU A 47 21.39 -7.90 -9.77
C LEU A 47 21.54 -8.23 -11.27
N GLU A 48 21.62 -7.21 -12.12
CA GLU A 48 21.74 -7.36 -13.57
C GLU A 48 20.69 -8.32 -14.16
N LEU A 49 19.42 -8.11 -13.79
CA LEU A 49 18.32 -9.00 -14.16
C LEU A 49 18.15 -9.08 -15.69
N SER A 50 17.96 -10.29 -16.22
CA SER A 50 17.58 -10.48 -17.63
C SER A 50 16.19 -9.92 -17.92
N GLU A 51 15.86 -9.67 -19.19
CA GLU A 51 14.51 -9.19 -19.57
C GLU A 51 13.40 -10.13 -19.09
N SER A 52 13.63 -11.45 -19.17
CA SER A 52 12.66 -12.44 -18.67
C SER A 52 12.51 -12.40 -17.15
N GLN A 53 13.60 -12.23 -16.41
CA GLN A 53 13.55 -12.06 -14.95
C GLN A 53 12.84 -10.76 -14.56
N GLN A 54 13.11 -9.67 -15.28
CA GLN A 54 12.48 -8.37 -15.02
C GLN A 54 10.96 -8.45 -15.18
N SER A 55 10.47 -9.10 -16.23
CA SER A 55 9.03 -9.29 -16.45
C SER A 55 8.39 -10.09 -15.31
N ALA A 56 8.94 -11.27 -15.01
CA ALA A 56 8.39 -12.16 -13.99
C ALA A 56 8.43 -11.56 -12.58
N ILE A 57 9.54 -10.90 -12.21
CA ILE A 57 9.66 -10.21 -10.93
C ILE A 57 8.73 -8.99 -10.88
N GLY A 58 8.58 -8.26 -12.00
CA GLY A 58 7.68 -7.12 -12.10
C GLY A 58 6.23 -7.51 -11.81
N GLU A 59 5.75 -8.60 -12.40
CA GLU A 59 4.41 -9.14 -12.14
C GLU A 59 4.22 -9.52 -10.67
N LEU A 60 5.17 -10.26 -10.09
CA LEU A 60 5.13 -10.64 -8.66
C LEU A 60 5.07 -9.42 -7.73
N LEU A 61 5.83 -8.37 -8.02
CA LEU A 61 5.84 -7.16 -7.20
C LEU A 61 4.54 -6.36 -7.35
N GLN A 62 3.96 -6.31 -8.54
CA GLN A 62 2.67 -5.65 -8.79
C GLN A 62 1.52 -6.38 -8.08
N GLU A 63 1.48 -7.71 -8.19
CA GLU A 63 0.49 -8.55 -7.51
C GLU A 63 0.59 -8.37 -5.99
N ALA A 64 1.79 -8.52 -5.42
CA ALA A 64 2.01 -8.33 -3.99
C ALA A 64 1.64 -6.91 -3.51
N ALA A 65 1.86 -5.89 -4.34
CA ALA A 65 1.48 -4.52 -4.02
C ALA A 65 -0.04 -4.34 -4.02
N ALA A 66 -0.75 -4.92 -4.98
CA ALA A 66 -2.21 -4.90 -5.08
C ALA A 66 -2.85 -5.63 -3.91
N GLU A 67 -2.44 -6.88 -3.63
CA GLU A 67 -2.94 -7.68 -2.51
C GLU A 67 -2.65 -7.04 -1.14
N GLY A 68 -1.52 -6.34 -1.02
CA GLY A 68 -1.15 -5.65 0.20
C GLY A 68 -1.79 -4.27 0.37
N ALA A 69 -2.52 -3.73 -0.62
CA ALA A 69 -3.01 -2.35 -0.60
C ALA A 69 -4.02 -2.12 0.53
N GLU A 70 -4.98 -3.04 0.68
CA GLU A 70 -5.99 -2.98 1.74
C GLU A 70 -5.34 -3.02 3.13
N ASP A 71 -4.36 -3.91 3.33
CA ASP A 71 -3.64 -4.02 4.59
C ASP A 71 -2.84 -2.75 4.91
N ARG A 72 -2.24 -2.09 3.90
CA ARG A 72 -1.55 -0.79 4.09
C ARG A 72 -2.54 0.30 4.50
N ALA A 73 -3.68 0.38 3.81
CA ALA A 73 -4.74 1.32 4.14
C ALA A 73 -5.24 1.08 5.58
N ARG A 74 -5.54 -0.18 5.92
CA ARG A 74 -6.07 -0.54 7.24
C ARG A 74 -5.09 -0.25 8.37
N MET A 75 -3.81 -0.59 8.17
CA MET A 75 -2.77 -0.22 9.14
C MET A 75 -2.63 1.30 9.31
N LYS A 76 -2.84 2.10 8.26
CA LYS A 76 -2.81 3.56 8.33
C LYS A 76 -4.00 4.07 9.16
N GLU A 77 -5.20 3.62 8.85
CA GLU A 77 -6.43 3.96 9.58
C GLU A 77 -6.32 3.62 11.07
N ILE A 78 -5.87 2.41 11.41
CA ILE A 78 -5.72 1.99 12.81
C ILE A 78 -4.72 2.90 13.55
N ARG A 79 -3.59 3.23 12.92
CA ARG A 79 -2.59 4.14 13.54
C ARG A 79 -3.13 5.55 13.69
N GLU A 80 -3.96 6.02 12.77
CA GLU A 80 -4.63 7.33 12.87
C GLU A 80 -5.65 7.32 14.01
N ALA A 81 -6.52 6.31 14.08
CA ALA A 81 -7.50 6.16 15.15
C ALA A 81 -6.84 6.09 16.54
N LEU A 82 -5.75 5.34 16.69
CA LEU A 82 -5.00 5.28 17.94
C LEU A 82 -4.35 6.63 18.31
N ARG A 83 -3.90 7.43 17.33
CA ARG A 83 -3.33 8.77 17.57
C ARG A 83 -4.39 9.79 17.97
N GLU A 84 -5.59 9.68 17.40
CA GLU A 84 -6.69 10.62 17.62
C GLU A 84 -7.33 10.49 19.00
N GLN A 85 -7.13 9.36 19.71
CA GLN A 85 -7.69 9.17 21.06
C GLN A 85 -7.24 10.23 22.07
N GLY A 86 -6.02 10.79 21.93
CA GLY A 86 -5.56 11.96 22.71
C GLY A 86 -5.84 11.84 24.21
N GLU A 87 -6.49 12.85 24.78
CA GLU A 87 -6.90 12.89 26.19
C GLU A 87 -8.15 12.01 26.49
N ASN A 88 -8.88 11.57 25.46
CA ASN A 88 -10.07 10.73 25.56
C ASN A 88 -9.73 9.25 25.29
N PHE A 89 -8.71 8.73 25.98
CA PHE A 89 -8.28 7.36 25.82
C PHE A 89 -9.40 6.36 26.17
N ASP A 90 -9.79 5.54 25.19
CA ASP A 90 -10.69 4.41 25.37
C ASP A 90 -9.89 3.11 25.32
N ALA A 91 -9.58 2.57 26.49
CA ALA A 91 -8.80 1.35 26.65
C ALA A 91 -9.33 0.15 25.85
N THR A 92 -10.66 -0.01 25.80
CA THR A 92 -11.30 -1.15 25.12
C THR A 92 -11.14 -1.00 23.60
N ALA A 93 -11.38 0.21 23.09
CA ALA A 93 -11.18 0.50 21.67
C ALA A 93 -9.70 0.37 21.27
N SER A 94 -8.75 0.85 22.10
CA SER A 94 -7.31 0.75 21.81
C SER A 94 -6.83 -0.70 21.79
N GLU A 95 -7.32 -1.52 22.72
CA GLU A 95 -6.99 -2.95 22.75
C GLU A 95 -7.48 -3.66 21.48
N SER A 96 -8.71 -3.39 21.06
CA SER A 96 -9.26 -3.94 19.81
C SER A 96 -8.45 -3.51 18.59
N LEU A 97 -8.17 -2.21 18.46
CA LEU A 97 -7.38 -1.66 17.35
C LEU A 97 -5.96 -2.24 17.32
N THR A 98 -5.33 -2.41 18.47
CA THR A 98 -3.97 -2.96 18.56
C THR A 98 -3.91 -4.43 18.19
N ARG A 99 -4.92 -5.22 18.59
CA ARG A 99 -5.04 -6.62 18.19
C ARG A 99 -5.16 -6.75 16.68
N GLU A 100 -6.05 -5.97 16.08
CA GLU A 100 -6.23 -5.94 14.64
C GLU A 100 -4.95 -5.48 13.91
N LEU A 101 -4.26 -4.46 14.43
CA LEU A 101 -2.97 -4.03 13.89
C LEU A 101 -1.95 -5.18 13.89
N GLY A 102 -1.93 -5.99 14.95
CA GLY A 102 -1.08 -7.18 15.06
C GLY A 102 -1.39 -8.21 13.97
N GLU A 103 -2.66 -8.51 13.74
CA GLU A 103 -3.12 -9.46 12.71
C GLU A 103 -2.75 -8.98 11.30
N VAL A 104 -3.05 -7.72 10.97
CA VAL A 104 -2.71 -7.13 9.67
C VAL A 104 -1.19 -7.08 9.46
N THR A 105 -0.44 -6.79 10.53
CA THR A 105 1.03 -6.78 10.48
C THR A 105 1.59 -8.18 10.22
N ALA A 106 1.07 -9.21 10.89
CA ALA A 106 1.48 -10.59 10.68
C ALA A 106 1.23 -11.06 9.24
N ARG A 107 0.02 -10.78 8.72
CA ARG A 107 -0.34 -11.08 7.33
C ARG A 107 0.57 -10.35 6.33
N SER A 108 0.85 -9.06 6.58
CA SER A 108 1.77 -8.30 5.74
C SER A 108 3.21 -8.84 5.77
N ALA A 109 3.69 -9.29 6.94
CA ALA A 109 5.01 -9.89 7.07
C ALA A 109 5.13 -11.24 6.34
N TYR A 110 4.09 -12.07 6.44
CA TYR A 110 4.01 -13.33 5.70
C TYR A 110 4.10 -13.08 4.19
N ARG A 111 3.23 -12.24 3.62
CA ARG A 111 3.25 -11.96 2.17
C ARG A 111 4.59 -11.39 1.70
N ARG A 112 5.21 -10.49 2.48
CA ARG A 112 6.55 -10.00 2.13
C ARG A 112 7.59 -11.11 2.07
N THR A 113 7.52 -12.07 2.97
CA THR A 113 8.44 -13.22 3.00
C THR A 113 8.18 -14.14 1.81
N GLU A 114 6.91 -14.39 1.50
CA GLU A 114 6.47 -15.18 0.35
C GLU A 114 6.91 -14.55 -0.98
N THR A 115 6.62 -13.26 -1.21
CA THR A 115 7.09 -12.54 -2.41
C THR A 115 8.62 -12.59 -2.52
N ARG A 116 9.34 -12.45 -1.40
CA ARG A 116 10.81 -12.51 -1.41
C ARG A 116 11.32 -13.89 -1.76
N ALA A 117 10.66 -14.95 -1.28
CA ALA A 117 10.98 -16.32 -1.66
C ALA A 117 10.74 -16.55 -3.16
N ALA A 118 9.57 -16.16 -3.67
CA ALA A 118 9.23 -16.28 -5.09
C ALA A 118 10.24 -15.53 -5.99
N VAL A 119 10.65 -14.33 -5.59
CA VAL A 119 11.71 -13.58 -6.29
C VAL A 119 13.04 -14.34 -6.28
N ARG A 120 13.46 -14.92 -5.15
CA ARG A 120 14.71 -15.67 -5.05
C ARG A 120 14.75 -16.90 -5.95
N ASP A 121 13.61 -17.54 -6.17
CA ASP A 121 13.48 -18.71 -7.05
C ASP A 121 13.71 -18.35 -8.52
N LEU A 122 13.52 -17.09 -8.91
CA LEU A 122 13.78 -16.58 -10.26
C LEU A 122 15.24 -16.16 -10.49
N LEU A 123 16.06 -16.10 -9.44
CA LEU A 123 17.45 -15.66 -9.50
C LEU A 123 18.40 -16.86 -9.66
N ASN A 124 19.50 -16.64 -10.38
CA ASN A 124 20.61 -17.59 -10.41
C ASN A 124 21.42 -17.55 -9.11
N GLU A 125 22.44 -18.40 -8.98
CA GLU A 125 23.22 -18.53 -7.75
C GLU A 125 24.00 -17.25 -7.42
N GLU A 126 24.63 -16.63 -8.42
CA GLU A 126 25.39 -15.39 -8.27
C GLU A 126 24.50 -14.23 -7.82
N GLN A 127 23.33 -14.06 -8.45
CA GLN A 127 22.35 -13.04 -8.12
C GLN A 127 21.76 -13.22 -6.71
N ARG A 128 21.55 -14.47 -6.28
CA ARG A 128 21.11 -14.75 -4.89
C ARG A 128 22.16 -14.34 -3.87
N ALA A 129 23.44 -14.64 -4.13
CA ALA A 129 24.53 -14.26 -3.26
C ALA A 129 24.66 -12.73 -3.15
N GLU A 130 24.50 -12.01 -4.27
CA GLU A 130 24.50 -10.55 -4.26
C GLU A 130 23.29 -9.97 -3.51
N LEU A 131 22.10 -10.53 -3.70
CA LEU A 131 20.92 -10.15 -2.94
C LEU A 131 21.14 -10.32 -1.43
N ASP A 132 21.70 -11.45 -0.99
CA ASP A 132 22.00 -11.72 0.42
C ASP A 132 23.02 -10.73 1.01
N ALA A 133 24.07 -10.41 0.25
CA ALA A 133 25.06 -9.41 0.65
C ALA A 133 24.44 -8.03 0.83
N ALA A 134 23.60 -7.61 -0.12
CA ALA A 134 22.88 -6.33 -0.08
C ALA A 134 21.94 -6.22 1.14
N GLU A 135 21.28 -7.32 1.50
CA GLU A 135 20.38 -7.40 2.65
C GLU A 135 21.13 -7.33 3.98
N SER A 136 22.26 -8.03 4.09
CA SER A 136 23.13 -7.98 5.27
C SER A 136 23.65 -6.57 5.55
N GLU A 137 24.07 -5.85 4.50
CA GLU A 137 24.59 -4.48 4.64
C GLU A 137 23.50 -3.47 5.06
N ARG A 138 22.25 -3.69 4.66
CA ARG A 138 21.12 -2.87 5.12
C ARG A 138 20.83 -3.07 6.61
N GLY A 139 20.93 -4.30 7.11
CA GLY A 139 20.77 -4.61 8.53
C GLY A 139 21.81 -3.88 9.40
N LYS A 140 23.05 -3.77 8.92
CA LYS A 140 24.15 -3.10 9.64
C LYS A 140 23.99 -1.57 9.71
N LYS A 141 23.49 -0.94 8.64
CA LYS A 141 23.31 0.53 8.60
C LYS A 141 22.12 1.02 9.43
N GLY A 142 21.12 0.18 9.69
CA GLY A 142 19.96 0.50 10.52
C GLY A 142 20.25 0.67 12.02
N GLY A 143 21.39 0.14 12.52
CA GLY A 143 21.75 0.21 13.94
C GLY A 143 22.25 1.57 14.43
N LYS A 144 22.45 2.56 13.54
CA LYS A 144 23.08 3.85 13.91
C LYS A 144 22.11 4.97 14.30
N HIS A 145 20.81 4.74 14.26
CA HIS A 145 19.78 5.73 14.64
C HIS A 145 19.04 5.40 15.94
N GLY A 146 19.78 4.94 16.96
CA GLY A 146 19.25 4.68 18.30
C GLY A 146 20.19 5.16 19.40
N SER A 147 20.30 6.47 19.59
CA SER A 147 20.70 7.08 20.87
C SER A 147 20.28 8.56 20.91
N PRO A 148 19.02 8.87 21.29
CA PRO A 148 18.65 10.21 21.73
C PRO A 148 19.09 10.37 23.19
N GLY A 149 20.38 10.60 23.42
CA GLY A 149 20.93 10.46 24.76
C GLY A 149 22.17 11.27 25.07
N GLU A 150 22.39 12.42 24.43
CA GLU A 150 23.43 13.36 24.86
C GLU A 150 23.06 14.77 24.38
N ARG A 151 22.20 15.45 25.15
CA ARG A 151 22.17 16.92 25.13
C ARG A 151 23.07 17.39 26.28
N PRO A 152 24.10 18.21 26.05
CA PRO A 152 24.86 18.80 27.13
C PRO A 152 23.91 19.68 27.95
N ARG A 153 23.83 19.41 29.25
CA ARG A 153 23.21 20.34 30.20
C ARG A 153 24.10 21.59 30.24
N GLN A 154 23.59 22.70 29.74
CA GLN A 154 24.03 24.03 30.15
C GLN A 154 23.04 24.54 31.19
#